data_AF-A0A066Z7U5-F1
#
_entry.id   AF-A0A066Z7U5-F1
#
_cell.length_a   1.000
_cell.length_b   1.000
_cell.length_c   1.000
_cell.angle_alpha   90.00
_cell.angle_beta   90.00
_cell.angle_gamma   90.00
#
_symmetry.space_group_name_H-M   'P 1'
#
loop_
_entity.id
_entity.type
_entity.pdbx_description
1 polymer ?
#
loop_
_entity_poly.entity_id
_entity_poly.type
_entity_poly.pdbx_seq_one_letter_code
_entity_poly.pdbx_strand_id
1 'polypeptide(L)'
;MYRITPYDPAAPEEEAFLRAAAAFAEECGVDRLTIRRPSARLLGPDRDGMRLDALFPGLRGYHDGAQAPLGTALELVRMMLRGDEGRCLLESGDAFFVHIGPDRDVYIGADRPCGRAVAFARQLGLFPEPVPESPHSAEPGEPGGPQRPADEEFWARLRWLVSTGRAGLLEEEYVRNLSRRHRLTPETVDAVRAGLAPRALLTLWPPLPADRDEDASDSTAGSAAGARAAALPVGTDEYRPLLSGVLVDEDGVLRAGWRTPWTPCDETWAFLAALRPGQTVSGTVTGFADTVAFVDVDGFPARIRQPELSWPPFPDPAELVGREVTAQVLQVDLVREELYLSLRALQQNPLEQLTGRVGRVVPGVVTKVLPFGLFVRIEDGPGGLQGLVPAAELAGEEHRVGDPLAVQLLEVDLTRQRFLLSRRRALAAGAR
;
A
#
# COMPACT_ATOMS: atom_id res chain seq x y z
N MET A 1 -23.55 -14.35 25.15
CA MET A 1 -23.78 -12.90 25.20
C MET A 1 -25.11 -12.64 25.90
N TYR A 2 -25.25 -11.51 26.56
CA TYR A 2 -26.48 -11.05 27.21
C TYR A 2 -26.91 -9.70 26.61
N ARG A 3 -28.19 -9.59 26.27
CA ARG A 3 -28.89 -8.32 26.10
C ARG A 3 -29.48 -7.94 27.45
N ILE A 4 -29.18 -6.76 27.95
CA ILE A 4 -29.62 -6.27 29.25
C ILE A 4 -30.57 -5.11 29.03
N THR A 5 -31.81 -5.26 29.52
CA THR A 5 -32.89 -4.28 29.41
C THR A 5 -33.32 -3.79 30.81
N PRO A 6 -33.87 -2.57 30.91
CA PRO A 6 -34.40 -2.02 32.16
C PRO A 6 -35.79 -2.57 32.50
N TYR A 7 -36.25 -2.42 33.75
CA TYR A 7 -37.63 -2.78 34.12
C TYR A 7 -38.62 -1.73 33.61
N ASP A 8 -38.29 -0.45 33.75
CA ASP A 8 -39.07 0.68 33.26
C ASP A 8 -38.22 1.50 32.26
N PRO A 9 -38.57 1.51 30.96
CA PRO A 9 -37.82 2.28 29.97
C PRO A 9 -37.87 3.80 30.20
N ALA A 10 -38.72 4.30 31.11
CA ALA A 10 -38.79 5.71 31.49
C ALA A 10 -38.00 6.06 32.76
N ALA A 11 -37.44 5.09 33.49
CA ALA A 11 -36.67 5.33 34.70
C ALA A 11 -35.17 5.57 34.40
N PRO A 12 -34.48 6.49 35.10
CA PRO A 12 -33.04 6.69 34.94
C PRO A 12 -32.27 5.51 35.59
N GLU A 13 -32.11 4.42 34.83
CA GLU A 13 -31.40 3.21 35.26
C GLU A 13 -29.90 3.21 34.87
N GLU A 14 -29.36 4.36 34.47
CA GLU A 14 -27.96 4.53 34.05
C GLU A 14 -26.96 3.89 35.02
N GLU A 15 -27.09 4.19 36.32
CA GLU A 15 -26.18 3.67 37.34
C GLU A 15 -26.32 2.16 37.53
N ALA A 16 -27.52 1.61 37.31
CA ALA A 16 -27.73 0.16 37.35
C ALA A 16 -26.99 -0.52 36.20
N PHE A 17 -27.06 0.03 34.98
CA PHE A 17 -26.34 -0.49 33.81
C PHE A 17 -24.83 -0.46 34.00
N LEU A 18 -24.29 0.64 34.54
CA LEU A 18 -22.86 0.78 34.80
C LEU A 18 -22.38 -0.23 35.84
N ARG A 19 -23.12 -0.40 36.93
CA ARG A 19 -22.80 -1.38 37.98
C ARG A 19 -22.91 -2.82 37.48
N ALA A 20 -23.88 -3.11 36.62
CA ALA A 20 -23.97 -4.40 35.97
C ALA A 20 -22.76 -4.64 35.05
N ALA A 21 -22.46 -3.70 34.15
CA ALA A 21 -21.30 -3.81 33.26
C ALA A 21 -19.98 -4.00 34.02
N ALA A 22 -19.78 -3.26 35.12
CA ALA A 22 -18.64 -3.43 36.01
C ALA A 22 -18.57 -4.85 36.60
N ALA A 23 -19.68 -5.37 37.12
CA ALA A 23 -19.72 -6.72 37.71
C ALA A 23 -19.41 -7.82 36.69
N PHE A 24 -19.89 -7.69 35.44
CA PHE A 24 -19.53 -8.64 34.38
C PHE A 24 -18.03 -8.56 34.05
N ALA A 25 -17.46 -7.35 33.91
CA ALA A 25 -16.04 -7.17 33.64
C ALA A 25 -15.17 -7.75 34.78
N GLU A 26 -15.53 -7.49 36.04
CA GLU A 26 -14.84 -8.01 37.22
C GLU A 26 -14.89 -9.54 37.29
N GLU A 27 -16.04 -10.16 37.00
CA GLU A 27 -16.16 -11.64 36.97
C GLU A 27 -15.33 -12.27 35.84
N CYS A 28 -15.15 -11.55 34.73
CA CYS A 28 -14.23 -11.92 33.66
C CYS A 28 -12.75 -11.64 33.98
N GLY A 29 -12.45 -10.96 35.09
CA GLY A 29 -11.09 -10.54 35.43
C GLY A 29 -10.53 -9.44 34.53
N VAL A 30 -11.40 -8.58 34.00
CA VAL A 30 -11.07 -7.52 33.05
C VAL A 30 -11.05 -6.18 33.76
N ASP A 31 -9.89 -5.52 33.76
CA ASP A 31 -9.67 -4.20 34.38
C ASP A 31 -9.33 -3.11 33.35
N ARG A 32 -9.10 -3.49 32.09
CA ARG A 32 -8.83 -2.61 30.95
C ARG A 32 -9.61 -3.05 29.73
N LEU A 33 -10.12 -2.09 28.98
CA LEU A 33 -10.89 -2.29 27.77
C LEU A 33 -10.28 -1.51 26.62
N THR A 34 -10.30 -2.12 25.45
CA THR A 34 -9.88 -1.52 24.18
C THR A 34 -11.07 -0.87 23.52
N ILE A 35 -10.90 0.39 23.11
CA ILE A 35 -11.90 1.15 22.36
C ILE A 35 -11.85 0.70 20.89
N ARG A 36 -13.01 0.34 20.34
CA ARG A 36 -13.17 -0.07 18.94
C ARG A 36 -14.21 0.80 18.27
N ARG A 37 -13.91 1.18 17.02
CA ARG A 37 -14.81 1.93 16.13
C ARG A 37 -15.38 3.19 16.81
N PRO A 38 -14.53 4.04 17.42
CA PRO A 38 -15.01 5.25 18.09
C PRO A 38 -15.70 6.19 17.10
N SER A 39 -16.78 6.83 17.55
CA SER A 39 -17.54 7.81 16.77
C SER A 39 -17.41 9.21 17.35
N ALA A 40 -17.32 10.21 16.46
CA ALA A 40 -17.31 11.62 16.80
C ALA A 40 -18.66 12.11 17.32
N ARG A 41 -19.76 11.36 17.09
CA ARG A 41 -21.08 11.71 17.62
C ARG A 41 -21.15 11.61 19.16
N LEU A 42 -20.20 10.91 19.79
CA LEU A 42 -19.96 10.97 21.24
C LEU A 42 -19.43 12.35 21.71
N LEU A 43 -19.01 13.23 20.80
CA LEU A 43 -18.55 14.61 21.07
C LEU A 43 -19.69 15.64 21.04
N GLY A 44 -20.94 15.23 20.81
CA GLY A 44 -22.09 16.12 20.79
C GLY A 44 -22.28 16.87 22.13
N PRO A 45 -23.04 17.98 22.15
CA PRO A 45 -23.22 18.80 23.35
C PRO A 45 -23.99 17.99 24.40
N ASP A 46 -23.26 17.37 25.32
CA ASP A 46 -23.86 16.77 26.51
C ASP A 46 -24.62 17.88 27.25
N ARG A 47 -25.95 17.79 27.27
CA ARG A 47 -26.81 18.88 27.75
C ARG A 47 -26.67 19.12 29.25
N ASP A 48 -26.11 18.17 30.03
CA ASP A 48 -25.93 18.30 31.49
C ASP A 48 -24.77 17.44 32.09
N GLY A 49 -23.72 17.07 31.33
CA GLY A 49 -22.73 16.07 31.80
C GLY A 49 -21.25 16.19 31.38
N MET A 50 -20.47 15.14 31.69
CA MET A 50 -19.01 15.07 31.56
C MET A 50 -18.57 15.04 30.09
N ARG A 51 -17.66 15.93 29.70
CA ARG A 51 -17.19 16.06 28.31
C ARG A 51 -16.18 14.96 27.97
N LEU A 52 -16.22 14.45 26.73
CA LEU A 52 -15.24 13.46 26.25
C LEU A 52 -13.79 13.97 26.39
N ASP A 53 -13.58 15.27 26.21
CA ASP A 53 -12.28 15.93 26.41
C ASP A 53 -11.77 15.87 27.86
N ALA A 54 -12.66 15.73 28.85
CA ALA A 54 -12.27 15.52 30.24
C ALA A 54 -11.78 14.08 30.49
N LEU A 55 -12.35 13.09 29.78
CA LEU A 55 -11.90 11.69 29.83
C LEU A 55 -10.63 11.49 29.00
N PHE A 56 -10.53 12.19 27.87
CA PHE A 56 -9.42 12.11 26.92
C PHE A 56 -8.98 13.52 26.52
N PRO A 57 -8.05 14.14 27.27
CA PRO A 57 -7.58 15.49 26.98
C PRO A 57 -7.06 15.64 25.55
N GLY A 58 -7.63 16.57 24.79
CA GLY A 58 -7.31 16.80 23.38
C GLY A 58 -7.63 15.61 22.47
N LEU A 59 -8.47 14.69 22.92
CA LEU A 59 -8.92 13.46 22.24
C LEU A 59 -7.82 12.48 21.83
N ARG A 60 -6.56 12.74 22.21
CA ARG A 60 -5.41 11.90 21.79
C ARG A 60 -5.50 10.45 22.26
N GLY A 61 -6.20 10.20 23.37
CA GLY A 61 -6.43 8.85 23.90
C GLY A 61 -7.75 8.21 23.44
N TYR A 62 -8.54 8.89 22.61
CA TYR A 62 -9.82 8.38 22.09
C TYR A 62 -9.66 8.04 20.60
N HIS A 63 -9.16 6.84 20.32
CA HIS A 63 -8.96 6.32 18.97
C HIS A 63 -9.21 4.80 18.96
N ASP A 64 -9.34 4.20 17.77
CA ASP A 64 -9.44 2.74 17.67
C ASP A 64 -8.16 2.10 18.22
N GLY A 65 -8.30 1.09 19.07
CA GLY A 65 -7.17 0.43 19.74
C GLY A 65 -6.70 1.09 21.02
N ALA A 66 -7.22 2.25 21.39
CA ALA A 66 -6.88 2.88 22.66
C ALA A 66 -7.31 2.00 23.84
N GLN A 67 -6.42 1.85 24.84
CA GLN A 67 -6.75 1.13 26.07
C GLN A 67 -7.20 2.09 27.16
N ALA A 68 -8.38 1.85 27.71
CA ALA A 68 -8.96 2.57 28.83
C ALA A 68 -9.06 1.67 30.07
N PRO A 69 -8.71 2.15 31.28
CA PRO A 69 -9.10 1.48 32.51
C PRO A 69 -10.62 1.27 32.57
N LEU A 70 -11.07 0.22 33.27
CA LEU A 70 -12.49 -0.11 33.38
C LEU A 70 -13.34 1.08 33.82
N GLY A 71 -12.88 1.88 34.79
CA GLY A 71 -13.59 3.10 35.21
C GLY A 71 -13.83 4.09 34.08
N THR A 72 -12.79 4.40 33.27
CA THR A 72 -12.92 5.28 32.10
C THR A 72 -13.83 4.67 31.03
N ALA A 73 -13.76 3.35 30.83
CA ALA A 73 -14.61 2.65 29.89
C ALA A 73 -16.09 2.67 30.32
N LEU A 74 -16.38 2.58 31.62
CA LEU A 74 -17.73 2.74 32.15
C LEU A 74 -18.25 4.18 31.95
N GLU A 75 -17.41 5.20 32.07
CA GLU A 75 -17.82 6.56 31.71
C GLU A 75 -18.15 6.70 30.21
N LEU A 76 -17.44 5.99 29.33
CA LEU A 76 -17.84 5.90 27.92
C LEU A 76 -19.19 5.20 27.74
N VAL A 77 -19.46 4.12 28.48
CA VAL A 77 -20.78 3.47 28.50
C VAL A 77 -21.86 4.44 28.96
N ARG A 78 -21.60 5.24 30.00
CA ARG A 78 -22.49 6.29 30.49
C ARG A 78 -22.82 7.29 29.39
N MET A 79 -21.80 7.79 28.69
CA MET A 79 -21.98 8.73 27.58
C MET A 79 -22.78 8.10 26.42
N MET A 80 -22.50 6.85 26.06
CA MET A 80 -23.26 6.12 25.01
C MET A 80 -24.72 5.87 25.41
N LEU A 81 -24.98 5.62 26.69
CA LEU A 81 -26.35 5.48 27.21
C LEU A 81 -27.10 6.79 27.11
N ARG A 82 -26.46 7.95 27.32
CA ARG A 82 -27.08 9.29 27.25
C ARG A 82 -27.26 9.80 25.81
N GLY A 83 -26.35 9.48 24.91
CA GLY A 83 -26.33 9.99 23.54
C GLY A 83 -27.26 9.23 22.58
N ASP A 84 -27.77 9.92 21.57
CA ASP A 84 -28.68 9.33 20.58
C ASP A 84 -27.92 8.54 19.49
N GLU A 85 -26.69 8.94 19.14
CA GLU A 85 -26.00 8.44 17.93
C GLU A 85 -24.51 8.13 18.08
N GLY A 86 -23.91 8.44 19.23
CA GLY A 86 -22.50 8.20 19.50
C GLY A 86 -22.25 6.82 20.10
N ARG A 87 -21.52 5.95 19.40
CA ARG A 87 -21.26 4.56 19.84
C ARG A 87 -19.82 4.14 19.61
N CYS A 88 -19.34 3.27 20.48
CA CYS A 88 -18.11 2.51 20.34
C CYS A 88 -18.33 1.09 20.90
N LEU A 89 -17.45 0.16 20.53
CA LEU A 89 -17.37 -1.15 21.17
C LEU A 89 -16.21 -1.11 22.16
N LEU A 90 -16.42 -1.61 23.37
CA LEU A 90 -15.39 -1.74 24.39
C LEU A 90 -15.14 -3.22 24.61
N GLU A 91 -13.92 -3.70 24.37
CA GLU A 91 -13.59 -5.13 24.41
C GLU A 91 -12.27 -5.42 25.10
N SER A 92 -12.11 -6.64 25.63
CA SER A 92 -10.84 -7.18 26.10
C SER A 92 -10.58 -8.52 25.42
N GLY A 93 -10.06 -8.45 24.19
CA GLY A 93 -9.94 -9.61 23.31
C GLY A 93 -11.27 -10.36 23.20
N ASP A 94 -11.21 -11.69 23.33
CA ASP A 94 -12.40 -12.54 23.34
C ASP A 94 -13.04 -12.66 24.73
N ALA A 95 -12.37 -12.20 25.78
CA ALA A 95 -12.77 -12.43 27.18
C ALA A 95 -14.03 -11.66 27.58
N PHE A 96 -14.18 -10.43 27.07
CA PHE A 96 -15.29 -9.56 27.42
C PHE A 96 -15.52 -8.49 26.35
N PHE A 97 -16.77 -8.11 26.13
CA PHE A 97 -17.09 -6.84 25.48
C PHE A 97 -18.39 -6.23 26.01
N VAL A 98 -18.54 -4.92 25.82
CA VAL A 98 -19.76 -4.15 26.08
C VAL A 98 -20.00 -3.11 24.98
N HIS A 99 -21.25 -2.95 24.56
CA HIS A 99 -21.71 -1.86 23.68
C HIS A 99 -23.20 -1.57 23.88
N ILE A 100 -23.67 -0.46 23.31
CA ILE A 100 -25.06 -0.01 23.36
C ILE A 100 -25.73 -0.22 21.99
N GLY A 101 -26.88 -0.90 21.98
CA GLY A 101 -27.67 -1.18 20.79
C GLY A 101 -28.57 -0.02 20.33
N PRO A 102 -29.23 -0.13 19.15
CA PRO A 102 -30.13 0.88 18.59
C PRO A 102 -31.15 1.39 19.60
N ASP A 103 -31.75 0.46 20.35
CA ASP A 103 -32.81 0.71 21.31
C ASP A 103 -32.29 1.07 22.73
N ARG A 104 -31.02 1.45 22.86
CA ARG A 104 -30.31 1.74 24.13
C ARG A 104 -30.13 0.55 25.08
N ASP A 105 -30.46 -0.66 24.62
CA ASP A 105 -30.13 -1.91 25.32
C ASP A 105 -28.61 -2.07 25.46
N VAL A 106 -28.18 -2.58 26.61
CA VAL A 106 -26.76 -2.89 26.87
C VAL A 106 -26.47 -4.32 26.46
N TYR A 107 -25.50 -4.52 25.58
CA TYR A 107 -25.07 -5.84 25.15
C TYR A 107 -23.72 -6.16 25.76
N ILE A 108 -23.65 -7.25 26.52
CA ILE A 108 -22.42 -7.73 27.16
C ILE A 108 -22.11 -9.14 26.69
N GLY A 109 -20.88 -9.36 26.22
CA GLY A 109 -20.37 -10.69 25.97
C GLY A 109 -19.24 -11.04 26.91
N ALA A 110 -19.11 -12.33 27.16
CA ALA A 110 -18.03 -12.94 27.92
C ALA A 110 -17.72 -14.30 27.31
N ASP A 111 -16.44 -14.70 27.37
CA ASP A 111 -15.97 -16.04 26.96
C ASP A 111 -16.39 -17.16 27.93
N ARG A 112 -16.98 -16.80 29.07
CA ARG A 112 -17.35 -17.69 30.16
C ARG A 112 -18.72 -17.36 30.74
N PRO A 113 -19.35 -18.29 31.47
CA PRO A 113 -20.57 -18.01 32.21
C PRO A 113 -20.35 -17.02 33.36
N CYS A 114 -21.05 -15.88 33.35
CA CYS A 114 -20.99 -14.86 34.41
C CYS A 114 -22.22 -14.93 35.33
N GLY A 115 -22.36 -16.04 36.06
CA GLY A 115 -23.55 -16.31 36.87
C GLY A 115 -23.75 -15.32 38.01
N ARG A 116 -22.67 -14.81 38.60
CA ARG A 116 -22.74 -13.85 39.72
C ARG A 116 -23.17 -12.47 39.23
N ALA A 117 -22.61 -12.01 38.13
CA ALA A 117 -22.96 -10.74 37.49
C ALA A 117 -24.39 -10.74 36.96
N VAL A 118 -24.87 -11.85 36.38
CA VAL A 118 -26.27 -12.00 35.96
C VAL A 118 -27.22 -11.90 37.16
N ALA A 119 -26.91 -12.58 38.27
CA ALA A 119 -27.72 -12.51 39.48
C ALA A 119 -27.72 -11.09 40.08
N PHE A 120 -26.58 -10.42 40.07
CA PHE A 120 -26.42 -9.05 40.54
C PHE A 120 -27.19 -8.05 39.67
N ALA A 121 -27.11 -8.15 38.35
CA ALA A 121 -27.88 -7.30 37.44
C ALA A 121 -29.40 -7.41 37.70
N ARG A 122 -29.91 -8.62 37.98
CA ARG A 122 -31.32 -8.83 38.37
C ARG A 122 -31.67 -8.14 39.70
N GLN A 123 -30.75 -8.10 40.66
CA GLN A 123 -30.97 -7.37 41.92
C GLN A 123 -31.01 -5.85 41.72
N LEU A 124 -30.37 -5.35 40.66
CA LEU A 124 -30.42 -3.94 40.27
C LEU A 124 -31.69 -3.57 39.48
N GLY A 125 -32.59 -4.53 39.23
CA GLY A 125 -33.81 -4.31 38.44
C GLY A 125 -33.63 -4.52 36.93
N LEU A 126 -32.47 -5.03 36.49
CA LEU A 126 -32.18 -5.28 35.08
C LEU A 126 -32.49 -6.72 34.67
N PHE A 127 -32.71 -6.95 33.38
CA PHE A 127 -33.03 -8.26 32.83
C PHE A 127 -31.99 -8.71 31.79
N PRO A 128 -30.95 -9.45 32.23
CA PRO A 128 -30.01 -10.07 31.30
C PRO A 128 -30.66 -11.28 30.61
N GLU A 129 -30.85 -11.17 29.31
CA GLU A 129 -31.36 -12.21 28.43
C GLU A 129 -30.25 -12.77 27.54
N PRO A 130 -30.00 -14.09 27.52
CA PRO A 130 -29.03 -14.68 26.61
C PRO A 130 -29.47 -14.49 25.16
N VAL A 131 -28.59 -13.92 24.33
CA VAL A 131 -28.82 -13.76 22.89
C VAL A 131 -27.70 -14.43 22.10
N PRO A 132 -28.01 -15.03 20.94
CA PRO A 132 -27.01 -15.73 20.12
C PRO A 132 -26.10 -14.78 19.36
N GLU A 133 -26.60 -13.60 18.98
CA GLU A 133 -25.89 -12.60 18.20
C GLU A 133 -26.16 -11.18 18.73
N SER A 134 -25.21 -10.26 18.49
CA SER A 134 -25.37 -8.84 18.80
C SER A 134 -25.90 -8.12 17.57
N PRO A 135 -26.75 -7.09 17.68
CA PRO A 135 -27.11 -6.24 16.55
C PRO A 135 -25.92 -5.50 15.92
N HIS A 136 -24.74 -5.55 16.55
CA HIS A 136 -23.49 -4.97 16.09
C HIS A 136 -22.56 -5.95 15.38
N SER A 137 -22.95 -7.23 15.24
CA SER A 137 -22.27 -8.17 14.34
C SER A 137 -22.60 -7.78 12.89
N ALA A 138 -21.70 -6.98 12.31
CA ALA A 138 -21.66 -6.57 10.92
C ALA A 138 -22.99 -6.04 10.37
N GLU A 139 -23.20 -4.72 10.41
CA GLU A 139 -24.09 -4.15 9.40
C GLU A 139 -23.52 -4.52 8.02
N PRO A 140 -24.31 -5.16 7.13
CA PRO A 140 -23.90 -5.43 5.77
C PRO A 140 -23.89 -4.11 4.99
N GLY A 141 -22.89 -3.27 5.24
CA GLY A 141 -22.60 -2.10 4.41
C GLY A 141 -21.98 -2.54 3.08
N GLU A 142 -22.24 -1.77 2.02
CA GLU A 142 -21.68 -1.92 0.67
C GLU A 142 -20.18 -2.33 0.69
N PRO A 143 -19.73 -3.24 -0.18
CA PRO A 143 -18.34 -3.70 -0.18
C PRO A 143 -17.39 -2.49 -0.30
N GLY A 144 -16.58 -2.26 0.74
CA GLY A 144 -15.53 -1.24 0.72
C GLY A 144 -14.40 -1.64 -0.24
N GLY A 145 -13.55 -0.67 -0.62
CA GLY A 145 -12.32 -0.97 -1.37
C GLY A 145 -11.36 -1.87 -0.58
N PRO A 146 -10.28 -2.37 -1.22
CA PRO A 146 -9.27 -3.15 -0.51
C PRO A 146 -8.67 -2.31 0.63
N GLN A 147 -8.56 -2.91 1.81
CA GLN A 147 -8.00 -2.22 2.97
C GLN A 147 -6.47 -2.26 2.90
N ARG A 148 -5.87 -1.26 2.25
CA ARG A 148 -4.41 -1.17 2.09
C ARG A 148 -3.74 -0.78 3.42
N PRO A 149 -2.68 -1.49 3.86
CA PRO A 149 -1.87 -1.05 4.99
C PRO A 149 -1.06 0.21 4.64
N ALA A 150 -1.03 1.19 5.53
CA ALA A 150 -0.17 2.37 5.41
C ALA A 150 1.25 2.06 5.94
N ASP A 151 1.89 1.08 5.31
CA ASP A 151 3.25 0.60 5.59
C ASP A 151 4.33 1.41 4.85
N GLU A 152 5.59 0.97 4.86
CA GLU A 152 6.69 1.68 4.20
C GLU A 152 6.48 1.86 2.70
N GLU A 153 5.78 0.95 2.03
CA GLU A 153 5.48 1.07 0.60
C GLU A 153 4.47 2.17 0.34
N PHE A 154 3.40 2.23 1.16
CA PHE A 154 2.45 3.34 1.15
C PHE A 154 3.16 4.68 1.34
N TRP A 155 4.07 4.77 2.33
CA TRP A 155 4.82 6.00 2.60
C TRP A 155 5.79 6.37 1.48
N ALA A 156 6.44 5.39 0.84
CA ALA A 156 7.29 5.63 -0.33
C ALA A 156 6.48 6.19 -1.51
N ARG A 157 5.28 5.62 -1.78
CA ARG A 157 4.35 6.13 -2.79
C ARG A 157 3.88 7.55 -2.47
N LEU A 158 3.49 7.80 -1.21
CA LEU A 158 3.06 9.13 -0.78
C LEU A 158 4.17 10.17 -0.97
N ARG A 159 5.41 9.88 -0.53
CA ARG A 159 6.55 10.78 -0.72
C ARG A 159 6.81 11.06 -2.20
N TRP A 160 6.73 10.05 -3.05
CA TRP A 160 6.89 10.21 -4.49
C TRP A 160 5.80 11.13 -5.10
N LEU A 161 4.53 10.91 -4.73
CA LEU A 161 3.42 11.76 -5.18
C LEU A 161 3.56 13.22 -4.72
N VAL A 162 4.02 13.44 -3.49
CA VAL A 162 4.30 14.79 -2.98
C VAL A 162 5.48 15.42 -3.73
N SER A 163 6.57 14.69 -3.94
CA SER A 163 7.76 15.21 -4.63
C SER A 163 7.52 15.56 -6.10
N THR A 164 6.53 14.92 -6.72
CA THR A 164 6.13 15.17 -8.12
C THR A 164 5.01 16.22 -8.21
N GLY A 165 4.59 16.82 -7.10
CA GLY A 165 3.53 17.82 -7.04
C GLY A 165 2.12 17.26 -7.30
N ARG A 166 1.96 15.93 -7.33
CA ARG A 166 0.68 15.27 -7.58
C ARG A 166 -0.21 15.21 -6.33
N ALA A 167 0.38 15.21 -5.14
CA ALA A 167 -0.33 15.23 -3.86
C ALA A 167 0.12 16.41 -3.00
N GLY A 168 -0.79 16.95 -2.18
CA GLY A 168 -0.49 18.09 -1.31
C GLY A 168 -1.28 18.15 0.00
N LEU A 169 -2.25 17.26 0.19
CA LEU A 169 -3.08 17.23 1.38
C LEU A 169 -3.28 15.78 1.85
N LEU A 170 -3.05 15.54 3.13
CA LEU A 170 -3.39 14.29 3.81
C LEU A 170 -4.57 14.53 4.72
N GLU A 171 -5.62 13.74 4.55
CA GLU A 171 -6.72 13.64 5.50
C GLU A 171 -6.50 12.42 6.40
N GLU A 172 -6.55 12.66 7.70
CA GLU A 172 -6.39 11.69 8.77
C GLU A 172 -7.73 11.55 9.47
N GLU A 173 -8.40 10.41 9.31
CA GLU A 173 -9.60 10.06 10.06
C GLU A 173 -9.23 9.02 11.13
N TYR A 174 -9.29 9.43 12.40
CA TYR A 174 -8.88 8.61 13.54
C TYR A 174 -10.05 8.29 14.50
N VAL A 175 -11.17 9.01 14.33
CA VAL A 175 -12.47 8.77 14.96
C VAL A 175 -13.52 8.96 13.87
N ARG A 176 -14.51 8.07 13.77
CA ARG A 176 -15.49 8.13 12.67
C ARG A 176 -16.20 9.47 12.63
N ASN A 177 -16.23 10.11 11.46
CA ASN A 177 -16.77 11.46 11.22
C ASN A 177 -15.95 12.61 11.86
N LEU A 178 -14.72 12.35 12.27
CA LEU A 178 -13.77 13.38 12.71
C LEU A 178 -12.46 13.18 11.96
N SER A 179 -12.16 14.12 11.07
CA SER A 179 -10.90 14.14 10.33
C SER A 179 -10.05 15.35 10.69
N ARG A 180 -8.74 15.16 10.66
CA ARG A 180 -7.72 16.21 10.67
C ARG A 180 -7.07 16.26 9.31
N ARG A 181 -6.68 17.45 8.87
CA ARG A 181 -6.02 17.64 7.58
C ARG A 181 -4.65 18.23 7.75
N HIS A 182 -3.71 17.74 6.95
CA HIS A 182 -2.30 18.09 6.99
C HIS A 182 -1.83 18.50 5.60
N ARG A 183 -1.16 19.65 5.51
CA ARG A 183 -0.49 20.07 4.28
C ARG A 183 0.80 19.27 4.12
N LEU A 184 0.98 18.68 2.95
CA LEU A 184 2.15 17.88 2.63
C LEU A 184 3.10 18.66 1.72
N THR A 185 4.35 18.73 2.12
CA THR A 185 5.51 19.08 1.29
C THR A 185 6.60 18.04 1.54
N PRO A 186 7.64 17.95 0.69
CA PRO A 186 8.75 17.02 0.92
C PRO A 186 9.38 17.15 2.33
N GLU A 187 9.33 18.35 2.92
CA GLU A 187 9.88 18.65 4.24
C GLU A 187 8.92 18.32 5.39
N THR A 188 7.60 18.35 5.18
CA THR A 188 6.62 18.14 6.26
C THR A 188 6.18 16.68 6.42
N VAL A 189 6.37 15.83 5.41
CA VAL A 189 5.83 14.46 5.39
C VAL A 189 6.22 13.66 6.63
N ASP A 190 7.49 13.66 7.03
CA ASP A 190 7.95 12.86 8.15
C ASP A 190 7.44 13.42 9.50
N ALA A 191 7.34 14.74 9.63
CA ALA A 191 6.76 15.38 10.81
C ALA A 191 5.25 15.09 10.93
N VAL A 192 4.52 15.10 9.81
CA VAL A 192 3.12 14.71 9.76
C VAL A 192 2.98 13.24 10.16
N ARG A 193 3.74 12.34 9.54
CA ARG A 193 3.75 10.90 9.84
C ARG A 193 3.97 10.62 11.33
N ALA A 194 4.91 11.31 11.96
CA ALA A 194 5.20 11.16 13.39
C ALA A 194 4.07 11.66 14.32
N GLY A 195 3.19 12.52 13.81
CA GLY A 195 2.09 13.13 14.56
C GLY A 195 0.71 12.51 14.31
N LEU A 196 0.62 11.46 13.50
CA LEU A 196 -0.65 10.78 13.21
C LEU A 196 -1.11 9.93 14.40
N ALA A 197 -2.42 9.89 14.61
CA ALA A 197 -3.07 9.04 15.56
C ALA A 197 -2.90 7.56 15.16
N PRO A 198 -2.73 6.66 16.13
CA PRO A 198 -2.66 5.22 15.85
C PRO A 198 -3.90 4.76 15.09
N ARG A 199 -3.70 3.83 14.16
CA ARG A 199 -4.78 3.18 13.40
C ARG A 199 -5.66 4.13 12.58
N ALA A 200 -5.22 5.36 12.31
CA ALA A 200 -5.98 6.29 11.47
C ALA A 200 -6.13 5.77 10.03
N LEU A 201 -7.28 6.06 9.43
CA LEU A 201 -7.47 6.03 7.99
C LEU A 201 -6.82 7.27 7.39
N LEU A 202 -5.96 7.05 6.41
CA LEU A 202 -5.24 8.09 5.68
C LEU A 202 -5.80 8.15 4.27
N THR A 203 -6.23 9.33 3.86
CA THR A 203 -6.71 9.61 2.50
C THR A 203 -5.87 10.74 1.92
N LEU A 204 -5.15 10.43 0.84
CA LEU A 204 -4.27 11.37 0.15
C LEU A 204 -5.01 12.07 -0.99
N TRP A 205 -4.91 13.39 -1.02
CA TRP A 205 -5.60 14.24 -1.99
C TRP A 205 -4.62 15.03 -2.86
N PRO A 206 -5.04 15.43 -4.07
CA PRO A 206 -4.31 16.40 -4.88
C PRO A 206 -4.04 17.71 -4.11
N PRO A 207 -3.05 18.53 -4.51
CA PRO A 207 -2.90 19.86 -3.95
C PRO A 207 -4.16 20.71 -4.16
N LEU A 208 -4.40 21.66 -3.25
CA LEU A 208 -5.47 22.64 -3.42
C LEU A 208 -5.08 23.65 -4.52
N PRO A 209 -6.02 24.10 -5.36
CA PRO A 209 -5.75 25.15 -6.34
C PRO A 209 -5.38 26.47 -5.65
N ALA A 210 -4.48 27.25 -6.27
CA ALA A 210 -3.81 28.41 -5.69
C ALA A 210 -4.75 29.57 -5.27
N ASP A 211 -5.94 29.70 -5.86
CA ASP A 211 -6.87 30.81 -5.62
C ASP A 211 -7.63 30.73 -4.26
N ARG A 212 -7.19 29.86 -3.34
CA ARG A 212 -7.80 29.68 -2.01
C ARG A 212 -6.80 29.71 -0.84
N ASP A 213 -5.56 30.12 -1.09
CA ASP A 213 -4.56 30.31 -0.02
C ASP A 213 -4.85 31.55 0.88
N GLU A 214 -5.77 32.46 0.52
CA GLU A 214 -5.99 33.73 1.25
C GLU A 214 -6.84 33.62 2.53
N ASP A 215 -7.65 32.57 2.73
CA ASP A 215 -8.57 32.48 3.89
C ASP A 215 -8.02 31.67 5.09
N ALA A 216 -6.77 31.20 5.02
CA ALA A 216 -6.20 30.29 6.04
C ALA A 216 -5.47 31.01 7.19
N SER A 217 -5.29 32.34 7.14
CA SER A 217 -4.49 33.08 8.11
C SER A 217 -5.16 34.34 8.67
N ASP A 218 -6.38 34.24 9.23
CA ASP A 218 -6.74 34.91 10.48
C ASP A 218 -8.15 34.54 10.94
N SER A 219 -8.29 33.99 12.14
CA SER A 219 -9.46 34.21 13.01
C SER A 219 -9.32 33.41 14.30
N THR A 220 -8.89 34.12 15.34
CA THR A 220 -8.93 33.69 16.73
C THR A 220 -10.36 33.70 17.30
N ALA A 221 -10.65 32.61 18.02
CA ALA A 221 -11.50 32.46 19.21
C ALA A 221 -13.03 32.34 19.08
N GLY A 222 -13.52 31.14 19.44
CA GLY A 222 -14.89 30.91 19.91
C GLY A 222 -15.34 29.44 19.90
N SER A 223 -15.10 28.71 21.01
CA SER A 223 -15.76 27.44 21.39
C SER A 223 -15.42 26.14 20.62
N ALA A 224 -14.53 25.34 21.24
CA ALA A 224 -14.51 23.87 21.26
C ALA A 224 -14.94 23.11 19.99
N ALA A 225 -14.18 23.24 18.90
CA ALA A 225 -14.18 22.33 17.75
C ALA A 225 -12.95 22.63 16.89
N GLY A 226 -11.80 22.02 17.24
CA GLY A 226 -10.54 22.16 16.51
C GLY A 226 -10.46 21.25 15.29
N ALA A 227 -11.41 21.36 14.36
CA ALA A 227 -11.34 20.76 13.03
C ALA A 227 -12.05 21.69 12.04
N ARG A 228 -11.34 22.68 11.49
CA ARG A 228 -11.84 23.44 10.35
C ARG A 228 -11.66 22.58 9.09
N ALA A 229 -12.72 21.86 8.73
CA ALA A 229 -12.84 21.23 7.43
C ALA A 229 -12.94 22.32 6.36
N ALA A 230 -11.88 22.53 5.57
CA ALA A 230 -12.03 23.24 4.31
C ALA A 230 -12.99 22.41 3.44
N ALA A 231 -14.18 22.91 3.12
CA ALA A 231 -15.12 22.14 2.30
C ALA A 231 -14.45 21.82 0.94
N LEU A 232 -14.36 20.52 0.61
CA LEU A 232 -13.99 20.09 -0.73
C LEU A 232 -15.07 20.55 -1.72
N PRO A 233 -14.74 20.88 -2.97
CA PRO A 233 -15.75 21.18 -3.98
C PRO A 233 -16.67 19.96 -4.15
N VAL A 234 -17.90 20.08 -3.66
CA VAL A 234 -18.98 19.18 -4.01
C VAL A 234 -19.28 19.43 -5.50
N GLY A 235 -18.88 18.51 -6.36
CA GLY A 235 -19.44 18.42 -7.71
C GLY A 235 -18.47 18.50 -8.90
N THR A 236 -17.15 18.42 -8.74
CA THR A 236 -16.27 18.16 -9.89
C THR A 236 -15.70 16.74 -9.82
N ASP A 237 -15.91 15.98 -10.90
CA ASP A 237 -15.45 14.59 -11.07
C ASP A 237 -13.91 14.44 -10.94
N GLU A 238 -13.19 15.57 -10.93
CA GLU A 238 -11.73 15.69 -10.89
C GLU A 238 -11.10 15.63 -9.49
N TYR A 239 -11.87 15.81 -8.40
CA TYR A 239 -11.30 15.85 -7.04
C TYR A 239 -11.51 14.52 -6.30
N ARG A 240 -10.94 13.44 -6.86
CA ARG A 240 -10.97 12.10 -6.26
C ARG A 240 -9.72 11.83 -5.40
N PRO A 241 -9.83 11.03 -4.33
CA PRO A 241 -8.67 10.62 -3.54
C PRO A 241 -7.68 9.84 -4.42
N LEU A 242 -6.39 10.13 -4.24
CA LEU A 242 -5.30 9.53 -5.01
C LEU A 242 -4.89 8.18 -4.45
N LEU A 243 -4.91 8.06 -3.13
CA LEU A 243 -4.40 6.90 -2.41
C LEU A 243 -5.04 6.89 -1.02
N SER A 244 -5.52 5.71 -0.60
CA SER A 244 -6.01 5.52 0.75
C SER A 244 -5.25 4.37 1.42
N GLY A 245 -5.09 4.46 2.74
CA GLY A 245 -4.41 3.43 3.51
C GLY A 245 -4.70 3.56 4.98
N VAL A 246 -4.53 2.49 5.73
CA VAL A 246 -4.84 2.45 7.16
C VAL A 246 -3.58 2.18 7.93
N LEU A 247 -3.28 3.02 8.92
CA LEU A 247 -2.11 2.82 9.77
C LEU A 247 -2.16 1.46 10.44
N VAL A 248 -1.05 0.73 10.29
CA VAL A 248 -0.82 -0.54 10.96
C VAL A 248 -0.49 -0.29 12.43
N ASP A 249 -0.69 -1.31 13.26
CA ASP A 249 -0.20 -1.30 14.64
C ASP A 249 1.34 -1.27 14.68
N GLU A 250 1.92 -1.04 15.87
CA GLU A 250 3.37 -1.01 16.08
C GLU A 250 4.09 -2.30 15.64
N ASP A 251 3.38 -3.43 15.65
CA ASP A 251 3.88 -4.73 15.18
C ASP A 251 3.72 -4.95 13.66
N GLY A 252 3.25 -3.93 12.93
CA GLY A 252 3.04 -3.97 11.49
C GLY A 252 1.74 -4.64 11.05
N VAL A 253 0.89 -5.06 12.00
CA VAL A 253 -0.37 -5.76 11.67
C VAL A 253 -1.52 -4.77 11.54
N LEU A 254 -2.27 -4.89 10.44
CA LEU A 254 -3.49 -4.12 10.21
C LEU A 254 -4.65 -4.71 11.04
N ARG A 255 -5.08 -4.01 12.09
CA ARG A 255 -6.21 -4.43 12.95
C ARG A 255 -7.39 -3.46 12.97
N ALA A 256 -7.23 -2.27 12.41
CA ALA A 256 -8.27 -1.26 12.42
C ALA A 256 -9.39 -1.65 11.45
N GLY A 257 -10.66 -1.42 11.79
CA GLY A 257 -11.82 -1.80 10.98
C GLY A 257 -12.32 -0.69 10.03
N TRP A 258 -11.41 0.13 9.49
CA TRP A 258 -11.79 1.20 8.56
C TRP A 258 -12.20 0.66 7.21
N ARG A 259 -13.23 1.28 6.60
CA ARG A 259 -13.55 1.07 5.20
C ARG A 259 -12.81 2.14 4.40
N THR A 260 -11.92 1.73 3.50
CA THR A 260 -11.23 2.64 2.59
C THR A 260 -12.17 3.00 1.44
N PRO A 261 -12.24 4.28 1.02
CA PRO A 261 -12.91 4.64 -0.21
C PRO A 261 -12.16 3.99 -1.37
N TRP A 262 -12.89 3.55 -2.38
CA TRP A 262 -12.28 2.98 -3.57
C TRP A 262 -11.52 4.08 -4.33
N THR A 263 -10.23 3.87 -4.57
CA THR A 263 -9.40 4.78 -5.34
C THR A 263 -8.99 4.12 -6.67
N PRO A 264 -8.84 4.89 -7.77
CA PRO A 264 -8.33 4.34 -9.03
C PRO A 264 -6.96 3.64 -8.89
N CYS A 265 -6.17 4.04 -7.89
CA CYS A 265 -4.89 3.40 -7.58
C CYS A 265 -5.04 2.01 -6.93
N ASP A 266 -6.19 1.66 -6.36
CA ASP A 266 -6.37 0.38 -5.67
C ASP A 266 -6.38 -0.82 -6.63
N GLU A 267 -7.02 -0.69 -7.80
CA GLU A 267 -6.97 -1.73 -8.85
C GLU A 267 -5.55 -1.91 -9.38
N THR A 268 -4.89 -0.79 -9.67
CA THR A 268 -3.51 -0.78 -10.17
C THR A 268 -2.56 -1.42 -9.16
N TRP A 269 -2.66 -1.04 -7.89
CA TRP A 269 -1.83 -1.60 -6.83
C TRP A 269 -2.09 -3.09 -6.63
N ALA A 270 -3.36 -3.52 -6.57
CA ALA A 270 -3.71 -4.92 -6.38
C ALA A 270 -3.17 -5.80 -7.52
N PHE A 271 -3.27 -5.33 -8.76
CA PHE A 271 -2.68 -6.00 -9.92
C PHE A 271 -1.16 -6.14 -9.78
N LEU A 272 -0.46 -5.04 -9.53
CA LEU A 272 1.01 -5.04 -9.43
C LEU A 272 1.51 -5.86 -8.24
N ALA A 273 0.84 -5.80 -7.09
CA ALA A 273 1.21 -6.52 -5.87
C ALA A 273 1.05 -8.05 -6.01
N ALA A 274 0.20 -8.50 -6.93
CA ALA A 274 0.06 -9.92 -7.27
C ALA A 274 1.22 -10.46 -8.11
N LEU A 275 1.94 -9.59 -8.83
CA LEU A 275 3.03 -10.00 -9.71
C LEU A 275 4.33 -10.28 -8.94
N ARG A 276 5.19 -11.13 -9.52
CA ARG A 276 6.52 -11.45 -8.99
C ARG A 276 7.59 -11.35 -10.07
N PRO A 277 8.80 -10.85 -9.77
CA PRO A 277 9.94 -10.97 -10.69
C PRO A 277 10.17 -12.44 -11.10
N GLY A 278 10.45 -12.66 -12.38
CA GLY A 278 10.59 -13.99 -12.98
C GLY A 278 9.29 -14.62 -13.49
N GLN A 279 8.13 -14.09 -13.08
CA GLN A 279 6.83 -14.54 -13.58
C GLN A 279 6.69 -14.26 -15.07
N THR A 280 6.03 -15.17 -15.80
CA THR A 280 5.70 -14.96 -17.22
C THR A 280 4.29 -14.40 -17.35
N VAL A 281 4.13 -13.37 -18.18
CA VAL A 281 2.87 -12.71 -18.49
C VAL A 281 2.72 -12.56 -20.01
N SER A 282 1.47 -12.51 -20.50
CA SER A 282 1.17 -12.21 -21.89
C SER A 282 0.49 -10.85 -22.00
N GLY A 283 0.68 -10.16 -23.12
CA GLY A 283 0.08 -8.86 -23.36
C GLY A 283 0.22 -8.40 -24.80
N THR A 284 -0.53 -7.36 -25.17
CA THR A 284 -0.51 -6.81 -26.54
C THR A 284 0.35 -5.56 -26.60
N VAL A 285 1.29 -5.50 -27.55
CA VAL A 285 2.11 -4.30 -27.75
C VAL A 285 1.23 -3.18 -28.29
N THR A 286 1.07 -2.10 -27.54
CA THR A 286 0.21 -0.96 -27.90
C THR A 286 0.94 0.15 -28.63
N GLY A 287 2.27 0.23 -28.46
CA GLY A 287 3.07 1.26 -29.11
C GLY A 287 4.56 1.12 -28.81
N PHE A 288 5.34 1.96 -29.48
CA PHE A 288 6.77 2.08 -29.26
C PHE A 288 7.15 3.56 -29.31
N ALA A 289 7.89 4.04 -28.32
CA ALA A 289 8.43 5.39 -28.31
C ALA A 289 9.89 5.36 -27.83
N ASP A 290 10.75 6.12 -28.51
CA ASP A 290 12.19 6.21 -28.27
C ASP A 290 12.89 4.83 -28.22
N THR A 291 13.07 4.28 -27.02
CA THR A 291 13.75 3.00 -26.76
C THR A 291 12.89 2.05 -25.92
N VAL A 292 11.57 2.29 -25.86
CA VAL A 292 10.64 1.55 -25.00
C VAL A 292 9.42 1.11 -25.81
N ALA A 293 9.12 -0.20 -25.76
CA ALA A 293 7.86 -0.76 -26.19
C ALA A 293 6.86 -0.75 -25.02
N PHE A 294 5.62 -0.36 -25.31
CA PHE A 294 4.50 -0.41 -24.38
C PHE A 294 3.67 -1.65 -24.64
N VAL A 295 3.35 -2.38 -23.59
CA VAL A 295 2.60 -3.64 -23.65
C VAL A 295 1.43 -3.56 -22.68
N ASP A 296 0.22 -3.73 -23.17
CA ASP A 296 -0.98 -3.87 -22.33
C ASP A 296 -1.04 -5.31 -21.80
N VAL A 297 -0.98 -5.44 -20.48
CA VAL A 297 -1.11 -6.71 -19.75
C VAL A 297 -2.35 -6.61 -18.87
N ASP A 298 -3.43 -7.28 -19.26
CA ASP A 298 -4.72 -7.27 -18.56
C ASP A 298 -5.26 -5.86 -18.22
N GLY A 299 -5.08 -4.90 -19.15
CA GLY A 299 -5.49 -3.51 -18.99
C GLY A 299 -4.43 -2.61 -18.32
N PHE A 300 -3.27 -3.16 -17.94
CA PHE A 300 -2.17 -2.42 -17.33
C PHE A 300 -1.02 -2.14 -18.31
N PRO A 301 -0.54 -0.89 -18.44
CA PRO A 301 0.57 -0.54 -19.34
C PRO A 301 1.94 -0.92 -18.75
N ALA A 302 2.54 -1.97 -19.29
CA ALA A 302 3.89 -2.42 -19.03
C ALA A 302 4.91 -1.86 -20.03
N ARG A 303 6.20 -1.92 -19.68
CA ARG A 303 7.31 -1.37 -20.46
C ARG A 303 8.38 -2.43 -20.75
N ILE A 304 8.82 -2.51 -22.00
CA ILE A 304 9.98 -3.31 -22.41
C ILE A 304 11.01 -2.38 -23.02
N ARG A 305 12.19 -2.28 -22.40
CA ARG A 305 13.31 -1.51 -22.97
C ARG A 305 13.86 -2.24 -24.19
N GLN A 306 14.37 -1.51 -25.17
CA GLN A 306 14.88 -2.07 -26.42
C GLN A 306 15.89 -3.22 -26.24
N PRO A 307 16.87 -3.17 -25.30
CA PRO A 307 17.78 -4.30 -25.05
C PRO A 307 17.11 -5.55 -24.47
N GLU A 308 15.88 -5.43 -23.96
CA GLU A 308 15.08 -6.51 -23.39
C GLU A 308 14.10 -7.13 -24.40
N LEU A 309 14.01 -6.58 -25.63
CA LEU A 309 13.22 -7.18 -26.71
C LEU A 309 13.87 -8.46 -27.26
N SER A 310 15.19 -8.46 -27.38
CA SER A 310 15.95 -9.59 -27.92
C SER A 310 17.44 -9.46 -27.62
N TRP A 311 18.16 -10.58 -27.68
CA TRP A 311 19.63 -10.57 -27.68
C TRP A 311 20.22 -9.77 -28.83
N PRO A 312 19.80 -10.02 -30.08
CA PRO A 312 20.16 -9.16 -31.20
C PRO A 312 19.40 -7.84 -31.18
N PRO A 313 19.95 -6.75 -31.76
CA PRO A 313 19.18 -5.54 -32.01
C PRO A 313 17.96 -5.84 -32.89
N PHE A 314 16.77 -5.48 -32.42
CA PHE A 314 15.54 -5.63 -33.18
C PHE A 314 15.51 -4.58 -34.32
N PRO A 315 15.35 -4.98 -35.60
CA PRO A 315 15.52 -4.09 -36.74
C PRO A 315 14.45 -3.00 -36.86
N ASP A 316 13.17 -3.33 -36.61
CA ASP A 316 12.09 -2.35 -36.50
C ASP A 316 11.09 -2.73 -35.39
N PRO A 317 11.27 -2.22 -34.17
CA PRO A 317 10.37 -2.50 -33.05
C PRO A 317 8.91 -2.12 -33.31
N ALA A 318 8.63 -1.21 -34.25
CA ALA A 318 7.27 -0.79 -34.57
C ALA A 318 6.44 -1.93 -35.20
N GLU A 319 7.07 -2.92 -35.82
CA GLU A 319 6.38 -4.10 -36.37
C GLU A 319 5.70 -4.97 -35.29
N LEU A 320 6.11 -4.82 -34.03
CA LEU A 320 5.51 -5.53 -32.91
C LEU A 320 4.17 -4.92 -32.48
N VAL A 321 3.88 -3.67 -32.85
CA VAL A 321 2.64 -2.99 -32.45
C VAL A 321 1.41 -3.76 -32.95
N GLY A 322 0.45 -3.98 -32.05
CA GLY A 322 -0.74 -4.79 -32.27
C GLY A 322 -0.54 -6.30 -32.09
N ARG A 323 0.69 -6.78 -31.83
CA ARG A 323 0.96 -8.20 -31.61
C ARG A 323 0.88 -8.56 -30.14
N GLU A 324 0.37 -9.76 -29.88
CA GLU A 324 0.48 -10.40 -28.59
C GLU A 324 1.90 -10.93 -28.38
N VAL A 325 2.47 -10.67 -27.21
CA VAL A 325 3.80 -11.10 -26.80
C VAL A 325 3.74 -11.73 -25.42
N THR A 326 4.56 -12.77 -25.20
CA THR A 326 4.79 -13.37 -23.89
C THR A 326 6.13 -12.88 -23.37
N ALA A 327 6.16 -12.31 -22.17
CA ALA A 327 7.34 -11.70 -21.58
C ALA A 327 7.51 -12.11 -20.11
N GLN A 328 8.74 -12.05 -19.62
CA GLN A 328 9.03 -12.24 -18.20
C GLN A 328 9.00 -10.90 -17.45
N VAL A 329 8.41 -10.88 -16.26
CA VAL A 329 8.47 -9.75 -15.32
C VAL A 329 9.90 -9.60 -14.81
N LEU A 330 10.54 -8.48 -15.12
CA LEU A 330 11.87 -8.15 -14.57
C LEU A 330 11.74 -7.44 -13.23
N GLN A 331 10.86 -6.45 -13.16
CA GLN A 331 10.73 -5.58 -12.00
C GLN A 331 9.31 -5.03 -11.92
N VAL A 332 8.80 -4.95 -10.70
CA VAL A 332 7.55 -4.28 -10.36
C VAL A 332 7.91 -3.10 -9.45
N ASP A 333 7.61 -1.87 -9.88
CA ASP A 333 7.75 -0.67 -9.06
C ASP A 333 6.37 -0.23 -8.57
N LEU A 334 6.03 -0.59 -7.33
CA LEU A 334 4.76 -0.23 -6.68
C LEU A 334 4.67 1.25 -6.30
N VAL A 335 5.82 1.93 -6.24
CA VAL A 335 5.91 3.36 -5.90
C VAL A 335 5.66 4.22 -7.13
N ARG A 336 6.14 3.83 -8.31
CA ARG A 336 5.89 4.54 -9.57
C ARG A 336 4.72 3.97 -10.36
N GLU A 337 4.20 2.82 -9.95
CA GLU A 337 3.24 2.02 -10.71
C GLU A 337 3.80 1.68 -12.10
N GLU A 338 5.00 1.10 -12.13
CA GLU A 338 5.66 0.71 -13.36
C GLU A 338 5.94 -0.80 -13.38
N LEU A 339 5.60 -1.45 -14.49
CA LEU A 339 5.89 -2.86 -14.74
C LEU A 339 6.92 -2.98 -15.86
N TYR A 340 8.08 -3.54 -15.56
CA TYR A 340 9.15 -3.76 -16.53
C TYR A 340 9.20 -5.23 -16.93
N LEU A 341 9.15 -5.51 -18.23
CA LEU A 341 9.17 -6.87 -18.78
C LEU A 341 10.38 -7.08 -19.71
N SER A 342 10.65 -8.36 -20.01
CA SER A 342 11.68 -8.78 -20.96
C SER A 342 11.21 -9.96 -21.81
N LEU A 343 11.29 -9.80 -23.12
CA LEU A 343 11.16 -10.90 -24.07
C LEU A 343 12.46 -11.70 -24.14
N ARG A 344 13.60 -11.00 -24.01
CA ARG A 344 14.95 -11.59 -24.02
C ARG A 344 15.13 -12.61 -22.89
N ALA A 345 14.57 -12.37 -21.71
CA ALA A 345 14.73 -13.27 -20.57
C ALA A 345 14.07 -14.65 -20.77
N LEU A 346 13.13 -14.78 -21.69
CA LEU A 346 12.54 -16.06 -22.11
C LEU A 346 13.32 -16.76 -23.23
N GLN A 347 14.29 -16.06 -23.84
CA GLN A 347 15.14 -16.59 -24.90
C GLN A 347 16.37 -17.25 -24.30
N GLN A 348 16.83 -18.34 -24.91
CA GLN A 348 18.09 -18.97 -24.49
C GLN A 348 19.25 -17.97 -24.62
N ASN A 349 20.09 -17.86 -23.59
CA ASN A 349 21.23 -16.98 -23.62
C ASN A 349 22.28 -17.50 -24.63
N PRO A 350 22.54 -16.77 -25.72
CA PRO A 350 23.45 -17.24 -26.76
C PRO A 350 24.91 -17.27 -26.30
N LEU A 351 25.29 -16.52 -25.25
CA LEU A 351 26.63 -16.60 -24.65
C LEU A 351 26.86 -17.96 -23.97
N GLU A 352 25.82 -18.61 -23.43
CA GLU A 352 25.96 -19.94 -22.85
C GLU A 352 26.39 -20.95 -23.91
N GLN A 353 25.86 -20.84 -25.13
CA GLN A 353 26.26 -21.68 -26.26
C GLN A 353 27.73 -21.45 -26.67
N LEU A 354 28.25 -20.23 -26.47
CA LEU A 354 29.66 -19.91 -26.78
C LEU A 354 30.65 -20.53 -25.79
N THR A 355 30.24 -20.81 -24.55
CA THR A 355 31.16 -21.39 -23.54
C THR A 355 31.78 -22.72 -24.01
N GLY A 356 31.00 -23.58 -24.67
CA GLY A 356 31.48 -24.84 -25.26
C GLY A 356 32.36 -24.68 -26.50
N ARG A 357 32.52 -23.45 -27.02
CA ARG A 357 33.30 -23.12 -28.22
C ARG A 357 34.59 -22.36 -27.90
N VAL A 358 34.91 -22.14 -26.62
CA VAL A 358 36.16 -21.49 -26.21
C VAL A 358 37.36 -22.25 -26.80
N GLY A 359 38.31 -21.50 -27.35
CA GLY A 359 39.47 -22.02 -28.07
C GLY A 359 39.20 -22.34 -29.55
N ARG A 360 37.96 -22.26 -30.05
CA ARG A 360 37.69 -22.42 -31.50
C ARG A 360 37.91 -21.13 -32.26
N VAL A 361 38.38 -21.26 -33.51
CA VAL A 361 38.43 -20.16 -34.48
C VAL A 361 37.08 -20.05 -35.17
N VAL A 362 36.53 -18.84 -35.22
CA VAL A 362 35.26 -18.51 -35.85
C VAL A 362 35.46 -17.34 -36.83
N PRO A 363 34.74 -17.32 -37.97
CA PRO A 363 34.68 -16.14 -38.81
C PRO A 363 33.91 -15.03 -38.09
N GLY A 364 34.25 -13.78 -38.38
CA GLY A 364 33.49 -12.63 -37.90
C GLY A 364 33.71 -11.39 -38.77
N VAL A 365 32.95 -10.34 -38.50
CA VAL A 365 33.00 -9.07 -39.23
C VAL A 365 33.23 -7.93 -38.24
N VAL A 366 34.18 -7.04 -38.53
CA VAL A 366 34.46 -5.88 -37.70
C VAL A 366 33.26 -4.92 -37.74
N THR A 367 32.67 -4.62 -36.59
CA THR A 367 31.51 -3.71 -36.49
C THR A 367 31.89 -2.34 -35.94
N LYS A 368 32.94 -2.25 -35.11
CA LYS A 368 33.43 -0.99 -34.54
C LYS A 368 34.94 -1.05 -34.31
N VAL A 369 35.61 0.06 -34.62
CA VAL A 369 37.05 0.23 -34.38
C VAL A 369 37.24 1.31 -33.32
N LEU A 370 37.97 0.99 -32.25
CA LEU A 370 38.29 1.92 -31.15
C LEU A 370 39.79 1.83 -30.80
N PRO A 371 40.37 2.84 -30.13
CA PRO A 371 41.80 2.84 -29.80
C PRO A 371 42.26 1.63 -28.98
N PHE A 372 41.38 1.03 -28.18
CA PHE A 372 41.71 -0.11 -27.32
C PHE A 372 41.39 -1.48 -27.94
N GLY A 373 40.79 -1.54 -29.13
CA GLY A 373 40.46 -2.80 -29.78
C GLY A 373 39.35 -2.73 -30.82
N LEU A 374 39.00 -3.90 -31.36
CA LEU A 374 37.96 -4.08 -32.38
C LEU A 374 36.76 -4.80 -31.79
N PHE A 375 35.55 -4.34 -32.11
CA PHE A 375 34.34 -5.14 -31.90
C PHE A 375 34.09 -5.95 -33.16
N VAL A 376 33.95 -7.27 -32.99
CA VAL A 376 33.79 -8.24 -34.07
C VAL A 376 32.52 -9.04 -33.81
N ARG A 377 31.63 -9.09 -34.81
CA ARG A 377 30.43 -9.93 -34.80
C ARG A 377 30.76 -11.31 -35.35
N ILE A 378 30.49 -12.38 -34.60
CA ILE A 378 30.96 -13.76 -34.91
C ILE A 378 29.87 -14.75 -35.37
N GLU A 379 28.63 -14.29 -35.57
CA GLU A 379 27.55 -15.10 -36.13
C GLU A 379 26.91 -14.39 -37.33
N ASP A 380 26.56 -15.17 -38.35
CA ASP A 380 25.94 -14.68 -39.58
C ASP A 380 24.46 -14.36 -39.36
N GLY A 381 24.07 -13.13 -39.69
CA GLY A 381 22.70 -12.64 -39.62
C GLY A 381 22.57 -11.29 -38.91
N PRO A 382 21.40 -10.62 -39.00
CA PRO A 382 21.12 -9.31 -38.40
C PRO A 382 21.17 -9.29 -36.86
N GLY A 383 21.59 -10.39 -36.23
CA GLY A 383 21.61 -10.57 -34.79
C GLY A 383 22.85 -11.21 -34.16
N GLY A 384 23.96 -11.30 -34.90
CA GLY A 384 25.14 -11.97 -34.39
C GLY A 384 25.76 -11.30 -33.16
N LEU A 385 26.34 -12.12 -32.28
CA LEU A 385 27.01 -11.67 -31.06
C LEU A 385 28.28 -10.87 -31.33
N GLN A 386 28.46 -9.74 -30.65
CA GLN A 386 29.67 -8.92 -30.71
C GLN A 386 30.63 -9.20 -29.54
N GLY A 387 31.87 -9.55 -29.87
CA GLY A 387 32.96 -9.71 -28.93
C GLY A 387 34.05 -8.66 -29.14
N LEU A 388 34.86 -8.44 -28.11
CA LEU A 388 36.00 -7.53 -28.19
C LEU A 388 37.26 -8.31 -28.54
N VAL A 389 38.01 -7.82 -29.53
CA VAL A 389 39.42 -8.15 -29.75
C VAL A 389 40.26 -7.02 -29.17
N PRO A 390 40.91 -7.21 -28.00
CA PRO A 390 41.79 -6.19 -27.43
C PRO A 390 42.96 -5.87 -28.38
N ALA A 391 43.46 -4.63 -28.35
CA ALA A 391 44.61 -4.22 -29.16
C ALA A 391 45.84 -5.15 -29.01
N ALA A 392 46.06 -5.67 -27.80
CA ALA A 392 47.14 -6.63 -27.52
C ALA A 392 46.99 -7.99 -28.21
N GLU A 393 45.77 -8.37 -28.59
CA GLU A 393 45.42 -9.64 -29.24
C GLU A 393 45.18 -9.48 -30.76
N LEU A 394 45.34 -8.25 -31.28
CA LEU A 394 45.43 -7.99 -32.71
C LEU A 394 46.81 -8.44 -33.23
N ALA A 395 46.81 -8.82 -34.51
CA ALA A 395 48.02 -9.19 -35.23
C ALA A 395 47.91 -8.67 -36.66
N GLY A 396 48.90 -7.88 -37.09
CA GLY A 396 48.96 -7.34 -38.44
C GLY A 396 48.34 -5.95 -38.59
N GLU A 397 47.71 -5.73 -39.75
CA GLU A 397 47.35 -4.43 -40.34
C GLU A 397 46.19 -3.69 -39.66
N GLU A 398 45.97 -2.44 -40.06
CA GLU A 398 44.79 -1.66 -39.70
C GLU A 398 43.51 -2.30 -40.25
N HIS A 399 42.50 -2.40 -39.39
CA HIS A 399 41.19 -2.93 -39.73
C HIS A 399 40.15 -1.83 -39.80
N ARG A 400 39.21 -1.95 -40.75
CA ARG A 400 38.07 -1.05 -40.94
C ARG A 400 36.77 -1.75 -40.58
N VAL A 401 35.75 -0.94 -40.30
CA VAL A 401 34.38 -1.46 -40.12
C VAL A 401 33.94 -2.14 -41.43
N GLY A 402 33.43 -3.37 -41.31
CA GLY A 402 33.03 -4.23 -42.43
C GLY A 402 34.05 -5.32 -42.79
N ASP A 403 35.29 -5.26 -42.28
CA ASP A 403 36.32 -6.23 -42.65
C ASP A 403 35.99 -7.64 -42.12
N PRO A 404 36.10 -8.70 -42.95
CA PRO A 404 36.00 -10.06 -42.49
C PRO A 404 37.28 -10.44 -41.73
N LEU A 405 37.12 -11.01 -40.53
CA LEU A 405 38.21 -11.35 -39.63
C LEU A 405 37.97 -12.71 -38.97
N ALA A 406 38.89 -13.67 -39.17
CA ALA A 406 38.87 -14.92 -38.41
C ALA A 406 39.50 -14.69 -37.02
N VAL A 407 38.78 -15.06 -35.98
CA VAL A 407 39.13 -14.78 -34.58
C VAL A 407 38.92 -16.02 -33.72
N GLN A 408 39.75 -16.22 -32.71
CA GLN A 408 39.61 -17.31 -31.75
C GLN A 408 38.87 -16.82 -30.51
N LEU A 409 37.89 -17.57 -30.05
CA LEU A 409 37.19 -17.28 -28.79
C LEU A 409 38.11 -17.59 -27.60
N LEU A 410 38.48 -16.57 -26.82
CA LEU A 410 39.39 -16.72 -25.68
C LEU A 410 38.65 -17.04 -24.38
N GLU A 411 37.60 -16.28 -24.10
CA GLU A 411 36.91 -16.29 -22.82
C GLU A 411 35.47 -15.80 -23.01
N VAL A 412 34.54 -16.36 -22.25
CA VAL A 412 33.16 -15.91 -22.15
C VAL A 412 32.86 -15.59 -20.69
N ASP A 413 32.48 -14.34 -20.42
CA ASP A 413 32.10 -13.82 -19.10
C ASP A 413 30.57 -13.66 -19.09
N LEU A 414 29.88 -14.67 -18.54
CA LEU A 414 28.41 -14.69 -18.46
C LEU A 414 27.86 -13.64 -17.49
N THR A 415 28.64 -13.27 -16.46
CA THR A 415 28.24 -12.27 -15.46
C THR A 415 28.24 -10.87 -16.06
N ARG A 416 29.27 -10.53 -16.84
CA ARG A 416 29.36 -9.24 -17.55
C ARG A 416 28.76 -9.27 -18.96
N GLN A 417 28.17 -10.40 -19.35
CA GLN A 417 27.58 -10.65 -20.66
C GLN A 417 28.49 -10.23 -21.83
N ARG A 418 29.76 -10.62 -21.78
CA ARG A 418 30.77 -10.27 -22.78
C ARG A 418 31.69 -11.44 -23.06
N PHE A 419 32.37 -11.40 -24.21
CA PHE A 419 33.37 -12.39 -24.55
C PHE A 419 34.56 -11.75 -25.27
N LEU A 420 35.72 -12.37 -25.10
CA LEU A 420 36.99 -11.93 -25.64
C LEU A 420 37.39 -12.79 -26.83
N LEU A 421 37.93 -12.11 -27.84
CA LEU A 421 38.35 -12.70 -29.10
C LEU A 421 39.84 -12.39 -29.33
N SER A 422 40.53 -13.26 -30.08
CA SER A 422 41.93 -13.04 -30.48
C SER A 422 42.14 -13.31 -31.95
N ARG A 423 42.69 -12.32 -32.66
CA ARG A 423 43.16 -12.51 -34.03
C ARG A 423 44.51 -13.21 -34.05
N ARG A 424 45.43 -12.83 -33.16
CA ARG A 424 46.78 -13.40 -33.09
C ARG A 424 46.75 -14.92 -32.92
N ARG A 425 45.92 -15.43 -32.00
CA ARG A 425 45.84 -16.86 -31.77
C ARG A 425 45.10 -17.62 -32.87
N ALA A 426 44.13 -16.98 -33.54
CA ALA A 426 43.50 -17.55 -34.72
C ALA A 426 44.50 -17.79 -35.85
N LEU A 427 45.39 -16.82 -36.11
CA LEU A 427 46.46 -16.96 -37.11
C LEU A 427 47.45 -18.08 -36.75
N ALA A 428 47.83 -18.17 -35.47
CA ALA A 428 48.74 -19.23 -35.00
C ALA A 428 48.13 -20.63 -35.11
N ALA A 429 46.81 -20.75 -34.93
CA ALA A 429 46.08 -22.01 -35.04
C ALA A 429 45.92 -22.48 -36.51
N GLY A 430 45.86 -21.56 -37.47
CA GLY A 430 45.78 -21.89 -38.90
C GLY A 430 47.13 -22.15 -39.59
N ALA A 431 48.25 -21.89 -38.91
CA ALA A 431 49.61 -22.15 -39.39
C ALA A 431 50.17 -23.53 -39.00
N ARG A 432 49.37 -24.33 -38.29
CA ARG A 432 49.62 -25.74 -37.93
C ARG A 432 48.66 -26.62 -38.71
#